data_AF-A0A970KEG2-F1
#
_entry.id   AF-A0A970KEG2-F1
#
_cell.length_a   1.000
_cell.length_b   1.000
_cell.length_c   1.000
_cell.angle_alpha   90.00
_cell.angle_beta   90.00
_cell.angle_gamma   90.00
#
_symmetry.space_group_name_H-M   'P 1'
#
loop_
_entity.id
_entity.type
_entity.pdbx_description
1 polymer ?
#
loop_
_entity_poly.entity_id
_entity_poly.type
_entity_poly.pdbx_seq_one_letter_code
_entity_poly.pdbx_strand_id
1 'polypeptide(L)'
;MNIPFLKTDALPFCKGCGHDLIAKNTTRALEKLGFNPLDVIMVTDIGCHGIIDKCLNTHTVHGLHGRSSALGAGITFGMEEPGKKVIVFIGDGGSTIGLQHLMEASRLNLNMTVVVHDNFLYGMTGGQTSGLTPHGFNTTTSRDGNPFFGYDICALAHTAGASYISRVMGIGDISDKLAVAFSTKGFSLVEVLEICPSYGMKLNPRRKLSEIAESSGKEMGEWLNQRPPFSPQQGRKSENLLEKVDPIAPKFKSYLKKTTSIILSGSAGEGVQLAANVLCKAAMRSGLSITQKGSYPVTVGVGFSTAEVNLSPREIHFHGIAVPDMVVVTSADGLAHNKQRIAKMQGGFLFIDESLEVPPTGAEVICHDFRGMGARNASIFSVFFLALKTGIISTESLFKTIEEEGLSEKLPVAKIKEALVA
;
A
#
# COMPACT_ATOMS: atom_id res chain seq x y z
N MET A 1 14.28 12.28 17.13
CA MET A 1 13.13 11.50 17.62
C MET A 1 13.33 10.07 17.15
N ASN A 2 13.40 9.10 18.06
CA ASN A 2 13.54 7.69 17.70
C ASN A 2 12.15 7.16 17.29
N ILE A 3 11.86 7.14 15.99
CA ILE A 3 10.58 6.64 15.47
C ILE A 3 10.63 5.11 15.57
N PRO A 4 9.69 4.44 16.28
CA PRO A 4 9.69 2.99 16.37
C PRO A 4 9.37 2.36 15.01
N PHE A 5 9.87 1.16 14.71
CA PHE A 5 9.53 0.46 13.47
C PHE A 5 8.06 0.02 13.40
N LEU A 6 7.47 -0.34 14.54
CA LEU A 6 6.06 -0.70 14.66
C LEU A 6 5.24 0.47 15.24
N LYS A 7 4.07 0.73 14.65
CA LYS A 7 3.09 1.73 15.11
C LYS A 7 2.29 1.27 16.33
N THR A 8 2.22 -0.04 16.54
CA THR A 8 1.40 -0.68 17.57
C THR A 8 1.97 -2.04 17.93
N ASP A 9 1.86 -2.42 19.20
CA ASP A 9 2.17 -3.77 19.67
C ASP A 9 1.04 -4.78 19.40
N ALA A 10 -0.17 -4.29 19.13
CA ALA A 10 -1.34 -5.10 18.81
C ALA A 10 -1.38 -5.43 17.32
N LEU A 11 -0.58 -6.41 16.91
CA LEU A 11 -0.49 -6.84 15.52
C LEU A 11 -1.75 -7.60 15.06
N PRO A 12 -2.11 -7.52 13.76
CA PRO A 12 -3.38 -8.01 13.23
C PRO A 12 -3.39 -9.54 12.98
N PHE A 13 -2.77 -10.32 13.86
CA PHE A 13 -2.62 -11.77 13.73
C PHE A 13 -3.43 -12.53 14.78
N CYS A 14 -3.69 -13.82 14.53
CA CYS A 14 -4.34 -14.69 15.49
C CYS A 14 -3.50 -14.80 16.77
N LYS A 15 -4.17 -14.97 17.93
CA LYS A 15 -3.48 -15.21 19.20
C LYS A 15 -2.58 -16.44 19.09
N GLY A 16 -1.30 -16.29 19.44
CA GLY A 16 -0.30 -17.35 19.35
C GLY A 16 0.31 -17.57 17.96
N CYS A 17 0.03 -16.70 16.97
CA CYS A 17 0.64 -16.79 15.64
C CYS A 17 2.12 -16.38 15.68
N GLY A 18 3.00 -17.18 15.08
CA GLY A 18 4.45 -16.90 15.02
C GLY A 18 4.81 -15.69 14.16
N HIS A 19 3.95 -15.28 13.22
CA HIS A 19 4.11 -14.01 12.49
C HIS A 19 4.33 -12.80 13.42
N ASP A 20 3.71 -12.79 14.62
CA ASP A 20 3.90 -11.73 15.62
C ASP A 20 5.35 -11.68 16.13
N LEU A 21 5.91 -12.87 16.44
CA LEU A 21 7.30 -13.00 16.86
C LEU A 21 8.27 -12.62 15.74
N ILE A 22 8.00 -13.01 14.49
CA ILE A 22 8.85 -12.65 13.35
C ILE A 22 8.91 -11.12 13.18
N ALA A 23 7.77 -10.44 13.28
CA ALA A 23 7.72 -8.97 13.16
C ALA A 23 8.50 -8.27 14.30
N LYS A 24 8.33 -8.74 15.54
CA LYS A 24 9.05 -8.20 16.71
C LYS A 24 10.56 -8.45 16.62
N ASN A 25 10.97 -9.65 16.22
CA ASN A 25 12.38 -9.99 16.02
C ASN A 25 13.02 -9.20 14.87
N THR A 26 12.26 -8.95 13.80
CA THR A 26 12.71 -8.09 12.69
C THR A 26 12.97 -6.67 13.18
N THR A 27 12.07 -6.12 14.00
CA THR A 27 12.24 -4.79 14.61
C THR A 27 13.51 -4.72 15.46
N ARG A 28 13.71 -5.69 16.36
CA ARG A 28 14.92 -5.78 17.20
C ARG A 28 16.20 -5.88 16.37
N ALA A 29 16.18 -6.68 15.30
CA ALA A 29 17.33 -6.84 14.42
C ALA A 29 17.70 -5.52 13.72
N LEU A 30 16.70 -4.78 13.25
CA LEU A 30 16.89 -3.48 12.61
C LEU A 30 17.42 -2.43 13.59
N GLU A 31 16.86 -2.37 14.81
CA GLU A 31 17.33 -1.50 15.89
C GLU A 31 18.78 -1.82 16.29
N LYS A 32 19.13 -3.11 16.42
CA LYS A 32 20.49 -3.57 16.72
C LYS A 32 21.50 -3.14 15.65
N LEU A 33 21.08 -3.09 14.39
CA LEU A 33 21.91 -2.64 13.28
C LEU A 33 21.93 -1.11 13.11
N GLY A 34 21.16 -0.37 13.92
CA GLY A 34 21.11 1.10 13.87
C GLY A 34 20.37 1.66 12.66
N PHE A 35 19.50 0.87 12.01
CA PHE A 35 18.64 1.39 10.94
C PHE A 35 17.57 2.32 11.51
N ASN A 36 17.19 3.34 10.75
CA ASN A 36 15.95 4.09 11.00
C ASN A 36 14.81 3.52 10.14
N PRO A 37 13.53 3.78 10.49
CA PRO A 37 12.41 3.31 9.67
C PRO A 37 12.47 3.73 8.20
N LEU A 38 12.97 4.93 7.90
CA LEU A 38 13.12 5.44 6.53
C LEU A 38 14.33 4.86 5.79
N ASP A 39 15.18 4.07 6.45
CA ASP A 39 16.28 3.34 5.81
C ASP A 39 15.83 1.97 5.29
N VAL A 40 14.62 1.54 5.67
CA VAL A 40 14.11 0.21 5.38
C VAL A 40 12.93 0.30 4.41
N ILE A 41 12.96 -0.58 3.41
CA ILE A 41 11.87 -0.77 2.46
C ILE A 41 11.38 -2.20 2.64
N MET A 42 10.19 -2.31 3.22
CA MET A 42 9.49 -3.56 3.46
C MET A 42 8.61 -3.86 2.25
N VAL A 43 8.85 -4.99 1.60
CA VAL A 43 8.01 -5.50 0.52
C VAL A 43 7.31 -6.74 1.02
N THR A 44 5.99 -6.77 0.98
CA THR A 44 5.25 -7.92 1.51
C THR A 44 4.41 -8.58 0.43
N ASP A 45 4.26 -9.90 0.56
CA ASP A 45 3.40 -10.71 -0.31
C ASP A 45 1.95 -10.78 0.20
N ILE A 46 1.06 -11.31 -0.64
CA ILE A 46 -0.31 -11.62 -0.24
C ILE A 46 -0.28 -12.84 0.69
N GLY A 47 -0.78 -12.66 1.91
CA GLY A 47 -0.83 -13.71 2.93
C GLY A 47 -1.02 -13.10 4.31
N CYS A 48 -1.22 -13.94 5.33
CA CYS A 48 -1.40 -13.47 6.70
C CYS A 48 -0.27 -12.53 7.12
N HIS A 49 0.99 -12.89 6.85
CA HIS A 49 2.17 -12.07 7.15
C HIS A 49 2.09 -10.64 6.54
N GLY A 50 1.52 -10.48 5.35
CA GLY A 50 1.46 -9.20 4.62
C GLY A 50 0.49 -8.18 5.19
N ILE A 51 -0.41 -8.58 6.10
CA ILE A 51 -1.31 -7.66 6.81
C ILE A 51 -0.52 -6.69 7.72
N ILE A 52 0.76 -6.98 7.99
CA ILE A 52 1.66 -6.17 8.82
C ILE A 52 1.95 -4.77 8.25
N ASP A 53 1.79 -4.55 6.94
CA ASP A 53 2.20 -3.30 6.25
C ASP A 53 1.71 -2.04 6.94
N LYS A 54 0.42 -2.03 7.30
CA LYS A 54 -0.21 -0.88 7.95
C LYS A 54 0.37 -0.58 9.35
N CYS A 55 1.00 -1.57 9.98
CA CYS A 55 1.60 -1.48 11.30
C CYS A 55 3.07 -1.04 11.26
N LEU A 56 3.71 -0.95 10.09
CA LEU A 56 5.10 -0.53 9.93
C LEU A 56 5.19 0.99 9.71
N ASN A 57 6.23 1.60 10.27
CA ASN A 57 6.64 3.00 10.03
C ASN A 57 7.70 3.13 8.93
N THR A 58 8.00 2.05 8.22
CA THR A 58 8.97 2.02 7.11
C THR A 58 8.32 2.41 5.78
N HIS A 59 9.10 2.47 4.70
CA HIS A 59 8.51 2.37 3.37
C HIS A 59 7.90 0.97 3.20
N THR A 60 6.69 0.88 2.64
CA THR A 60 5.97 -0.39 2.48
C THR A 60 5.42 -0.53 1.07
N VAL A 61 5.64 -1.69 0.46
CA VAL A 61 5.03 -2.08 -0.82
C VAL A 61 4.33 -3.42 -0.64
N HIS A 62 2.99 -3.41 -0.69
CA HIS A 62 2.19 -4.63 -0.71
C HIS A 62 2.12 -5.18 -2.14
N GLY A 63 2.77 -6.31 -2.38
CA GLY A 63 2.86 -6.95 -3.68
C GLY A 63 1.64 -7.79 -4.05
N LEU A 64 1.72 -8.39 -5.25
CA LEU A 64 0.82 -9.47 -5.65
C LEU A 64 1.33 -10.82 -5.12
N HIS A 65 0.45 -11.81 -5.10
CA HIS A 65 0.79 -13.13 -4.57
C HIS A 65 1.95 -13.78 -5.34
N GLY A 66 3.02 -14.13 -4.62
CA GLY A 66 4.26 -14.68 -5.16
C GLY A 66 5.08 -13.70 -5.97
N ARG A 67 4.84 -12.38 -5.89
CA ARG A 67 5.56 -11.35 -6.66
C ARG A 67 6.41 -10.42 -5.80
N SER A 68 6.30 -10.50 -4.48
CA SER A 68 7.07 -9.67 -3.54
C SER A 68 8.59 -9.74 -3.77
N SER A 69 9.12 -10.92 -4.09
CA SER A 69 10.56 -11.08 -4.41
C SER A 69 10.97 -10.39 -5.72
N ALA A 70 10.11 -10.42 -6.74
CA ALA A 70 10.34 -9.70 -8.00
C ALA A 70 10.25 -8.18 -7.81
N LEU A 71 9.30 -7.72 -7.00
CA LEU A 71 9.16 -6.30 -6.65
C LEU A 71 10.36 -5.81 -5.84
N GLY A 72 10.79 -6.58 -4.83
CA GLY A 72 12.00 -6.29 -4.06
C GLY A 72 13.26 -6.27 -4.92
N ALA A 73 13.36 -7.17 -5.89
CA ALA A 73 14.42 -7.15 -6.88
C ALA A 73 14.39 -5.84 -7.69
N GLY A 74 13.24 -5.46 -8.25
CA GLY A 74 13.10 -4.21 -9.02
C GLY A 74 13.45 -2.96 -8.21
N ILE A 75 13.02 -2.89 -6.95
CA ILE A 75 13.39 -1.81 -6.02
C ILE A 75 14.91 -1.78 -5.80
N THR A 76 15.51 -2.95 -5.59
CA THR A 76 16.97 -3.07 -5.42
C THR A 76 17.72 -2.62 -6.67
N PHE A 77 17.21 -2.92 -7.86
CA PHE A 77 17.77 -2.48 -9.14
C PHE A 77 17.70 -0.96 -9.33
N GLY A 78 16.58 -0.34 -8.96
CA GLY A 78 16.37 1.11 -9.07
C GLY A 78 16.94 1.90 -7.91
N MET A 79 17.55 1.24 -6.90
CA MET A 79 18.05 1.90 -5.71
C MET A 79 19.36 2.63 -6.00
N GLU A 80 19.32 3.95 -6.04
CA GLU A 80 20.52 4.79 -6.17
C GLU A 80 21.08 5.23 -4.81
N GLU A 81 20.24 5.26 -3.76
CA GLU A 81 20.63 5.75 -2.44
C GLU A 81 21.40 4.67 -1.65
N PRO A 82 22.68 4.91 -1.30
CA PRO A 82 23.45 3.95 -0.51
C PRO A 82 22.89 3.86 0.91
N GLY A 83 22.92 2.66 1.50
CA GLY A 83 22.53 2.44 2.90
C GLY A 83 21.06 2.06 3.13
N LYS A 84 20.21 2.09 2.09
CA LYS A 84 18.85 1.54 2.18
C LYS A 84 18.86 0.01 2.20
N LYS A 85 17.93 -0.59 2.95
CA LYS A 85 17.77 -2.05 3.05
C LYS A 85 16.41 -2.49 2.53
N VAL A 86 16.42 -3.39 1.55
CA VAL A 86 15.21 -4.04 1.04
C VAL A 86 15.01 -5.37 1.77
N ILE A 87 13.85 -5.51 2.41
CA ILE A 87 13.44 -6.74 3.10
C ILE A 87 12.11 -7.19 2.53
N VAL A 88 12.02 -8.47 2.17
CA VAL A 88 10.82 -9.10 1.65
C VAL A 88 10.24 -10.04 2.69
N PHE A 89 8.96 -9.88 3.03
CA PHE A 89 8.20 -10.89 3.77
C PHE A 89 7.31 -11.67 2.82
N ILE A 90 7.46 -12.99 2.84
CA ILE A 90 6.69 -13.90 1.99
C ILE A 90 6.31 -15.15 2.78
N GLY A 91 5.07 -15.62 2.64
CA GLY A 91 4.66 -16.90 3.22
C GLY A 91 5.24 -18.08 2.45
N ASP A 92 5.12 -19.28 2.99
CA ASP A 92 5.38 -20.53 2.29
C ASP A 92 4.58 -20.67 0.98
N GLY A 93 3.32 -20.24 0.97
CA GLY A 93 2.52 -20.22 -0.26
C GLY A 93 2.96 -19.22 -1.30
N GLY A 94 3.28 -18.00 -0.86
CA GLY A 94 3.89 -17.00 -1.73
C GLY A 94 5.21 -17.51 -2.31
N SER A 95 6.00 -18.23 -1.51
CA SER A 95 7.27 -18.83 -1.96
C SER A 95 7.05 -19.96 -2.96
N THR A 96 5.92 -20.66 -2.88
CA THR A 96 5.54 -21.71 -3.85
C THR A 96 5.21 -21.11 -5.20
N ILE A 97 4.24 -20.18 -5.29
CA ILE A 97 3.88 -19.51 -6.56
C ILE A 97 4.97 -18.56 -7.07
N GLY A 98 5.81 -18.06 -6.17
CA GLY A 98 6.90 -17.12 -6.43
C GLY A 98 8.27 -17.77 -6.60
N LEU A 99 8.35 -19.11 -6.65
CA LEU A 99 9.61 -19.85 -6.60
C LEU A 99 10.63 -19.36 -7.64
N GLN A 100 10.20 -19.16 -8.89
CA GLN A 100 11.09 -18.68 -9.95
C GLN A 100 11.66 -17.29 -9.64
N HIS A 101 10.88 -16.38 -9.06
CA HIS A 101 11.37 -15.04 -8.71
C HIS A 101 12.37 -15.09 -7.55
N LEU A 102 12.15 -15.96 -6.57
CA LEU A 102 13.11 -16.21 -5.49
C LEU A 102 14.43 -16.76 -6.03
N MET A 103 14.36 -17.72 -6.95
CA MET A 103 15.55 -18.32 -7.56
C MET A 103 16.31 -17.32 -8.42
N GLU A 104 15.63 -16.51 -9.22
CA GLU A 104 16.31 -15.48 -10.03
C GLU A 104 16.93 -14.37 -9.18
N ALA A 105 16.27 -13.93 -8.10
CA ALA A 105 16.87 -12.96 -7.17
C ALA A 105 18.10 -13.54 -6.46
N SER A 106 18.06 -14.83 -6.09
CA SER A 106 19.19 -15.58 -5.54
C SER A 106 20.33 -15.72 -6.54
N ARG A 107 20.02 -16.11 -7.78
CA ARG A 107 20.97 -16.30 -8.90
C ARG A 107 21.66 -15.02 -9.30
N LEU A 108 20.94 -13.91 -9.28
CA LEU A 108 21.51 -12.59 -9.46
C LEU A 108 22.33 -12.18 -8.24
N ASN A 109 22.05 -12.69 -7.04
CA ASN A 109 22.68 -12.26 -5.78
C ASN A 109 22.41 -10.77 -5.50
N LEU A 110 21.15 -10.35 -5.68
CA LEU A 110 20.70 -8.97 -5.43
C LEU A 110 20.80 -8.62 -3.95
N ASN A 111 21.22 -7.40 -3.62
CA ASN A 111 21.41 -6.96 -2.24
C ASN A 111 20.09 -6.71 -1.49
N MET A 112 19.40 -7.80 -1.14
CA MET A 112 18.09 -7.82 -0.48
C MET A 112 17.98 -9.05 0.42
N THR A 113 17.08 -9.00 1.40
CA THR A 113 16.81 -10.15 2.28
C THR A 113 15.37 -10.60 2.13
N VAL A 114 15.14 -11.90 1.94
CA VAL A 114 13.82 -12.52 1.99
C VAL A 114 13.67 -13.27 3.30
N VAL A 115 12.59 -13.00 4.04
CA VAL A 115 12.17 -13.76 5.22
C VAL A 115 10.94 -14.55 4.83
N VAL A 116 11.08 -15.88 4.80
CA VAL A 116 10.00 -16.82 4.53
C VAL A 116 9.30 -17.14 5.85
N HIS A 117 8.03 -16.80 5.95
CA HIS A 117 7.16 -17.16 7.06
C HIS A 117 6.54 -18.53 6.75
N ASP A 118 7.23 -19.61 7.13
CA ASP A 118 6.77 -20.97 6.85
C ASP A 118 5.92 -21.51 7.99
N ASN A 119 4.60 -21.41 7.84
CA ASN A 119 3.63 -22.01 8.76
C ASN A 119 2.98 -23.29 8.22
N PHE A 120 3.58 -23.85 7.15
CA PHE A 120 3.22 -25.11 6.50
C PHE A 120 1.84 -25.16 5.83
N LEU A 121 1.16 -24.03 5.59
CA LEU A 121 -0.13 -23.98 4.89
C LEU A 121 -0.55 -22.58 4.43
N TYR A 122 -1.59 -22.49 3.62
CA TYR A 122 -2.15 -21.19 3.20
C TYR A 122 -3.14 -20.68 4.26
N GLY A 123 -2.63 -20.02 5.30
CA GLY A 123 -3.45 -19.58 6.44
C GLY A 123 -4.60 -18.64 6.06
N MET A 124 -4.34 -17.63 5.24
CA MET A 124 -5.32 -16.58 4.90
C MET A 124 -6.52 -17.12 4.13
N THR A 125 -6.31 -18.15 3.30
CA THR A 125 -7.34 -18.69 2.40
C THR A 125 -8.08 -19.88 2.97
N GLY A 126 -7.76 -20.34 4.19
CA GLY A 126 -8.46 -21.44 4.84
C GLY A 126 -7.63 -22.69 5.11
N GLY A 127 -6.31 -22.60 5.16
CA GLY A 127 -5.43 -23.67 5.63
C GLY A 127 -5.14 -24.77 4.62
N GLN A 128 -5.06 -24.43 3.32
CA GLN A 128 -4.73 -25.37 2.24
C GLN A 128 -3.24 -25.75 2.23
N THR A 129 -2.91 -26.84 1.54
CA THR A 129 -1.53 -27.29 1.33
C THR A 129 -0.72 -26.28 0.50
N SER A 130 0.50 -26.02 0.95
CA SER A 130 1.54 -25.26 0.24
C SER A 130 2.57 -26.18 -0.41
N GLY A 131 3.43 -25.63 -1.28
CA GLY A 131 4.57 -26.37 -1.83
C GLY A 131 5.69 -26.64 -0.82
N LEU A 132 5.66 -26.02 0.37
CA LEU A 132 6.64 -26.27 1.44
C LEU A 132 6.08 -27.19 2.53
N THR A 133 4.78 -27.48 2.51
CA THR A 133 4.09 -28.33 3.49
C THR A 133 4.83 -29.67 3.65
N PRO A 134 5.24 -30.06 4.87
CA PRO A 134 5.94 -31.33 5.09
C PRO A 134 5.07 -32.53 4.72
N HIS A 135 5.73 -33.61 4.27
CA HIS A 135 5.05 -34.88 4.03
C HIS A 135 4.31 -35.36 5.29
N GLY A 136 3.08 -35.83 5.14
CA GLY A 136 2.24 -36.28 6.24
C GLY A 136 1.70 -35.16 7.15
N PHE A 137 1.92 -33.88 6.83
CA PHE A 137 1.27 -32.77 7.56
C PHE A 137 -0.17 -32.59 7.09
N ASN A 138 -1.11 -32.53 8.02
CA ASN A 138 -2.54 -32.42 7.71
C ASN A 138 -2.93 -30.96 7.43
N THR A 139 -3.66 -30.74 6.35
CA THR A 139 -4.21 -29.43 5.95
C THR A 139 -5.69 -29.57 5.64
N THR A 140 -6.39 -28.48 5.33
CA THR A 140 -7.84 -28.57 5.01
C THR A 140 -8.10 -29.33 3.71
N THR A 141 -7.14 -29.32 2.78
CA THR A 141 -7.17 -30.01 1.48
C THR A 141 -6.46 -31.36 1.46
N SER A 142 -5.61 -31.63 2.45
CA SER A 142 -4.90 -32.91 2.62
C SER A 142 -5.12 -33.42 4.04
N ARG A 143 -6.33 -33.97 4.28
CA ARG A 143 -6.78 -34.38 5.62
C ARG A 143 -6.07 -35.62 6.17
N ASP A 144 -5.65 -36.49 5.27
CA ASP A 144 -4.90 -37.72 5.57
C ASP A 144 -3.38 -37.52 5.47
N GLY A 145 -2.93 -36.26 5.49
CA GLY A 145 -1.54 -35.87 5.36
C GLY A 145 -1.16 -35.50 3.93
N ASN A 146 -0.21 -34.58 3.78
CA ASN A 146 0.34 -34.23 2.47
C ASN A 146 1.11 -35.43 1.87
N PRO A 147 0.75 -35.92 0.66
CA PRO A 147 1.43 -37.06 0.04
C PRO A 147 2.77 -36.69 -0.61
N PHE A 148 3.09 -35.39 -0.73
CA PHE A 148 4.32 -34.92 -1.38
C PHE A 148 5.35 -34.46 -0.34
N PHE A 149 6.63 -34.52 -0.71
CA PHE A 149 7.68 -33.83 0.02
C PHE A 149 7.69 -32.36 -0.39
N GLY A 150 7.67 -31.45 0.60
CA GLY A 150 7.74 -30.02 0.36
C GLY A 150 9.13 -29.60 -0.13
N TYR A 151 9.20 -28.54 -0.94
CA TYR A 151 10.45 -27.98 -1.42
C TYR A 151 11.37 -27.58 -0.26
N ASP A 152 12.66 -27.88 -0.39
CA ASP A 152 13.70 -27.29 0.48
C ASP A 152 14.12 -25.95 -0.13
N ILE A 153 13.43 -24.87 0.28
CA ILE A 153 13.67 -23.54 -0.28
C ILE A 153 15.08 -23.01 0.06
N CYS A 154 15.64 -23.40 1.21
CA CYS A 154 16.99 -23.05 1.62
C CYS A 154 18.02 -23.70 0.68
N ALA A 155 17.92 -25.01 0.43
CA ALA A 155 18.81 -25.73 -0.48
C ALA A 155 18.70 -25.20 -1.92
N LEU A 156 17.49 -24.90 -2.38
CA LEU A 156 17.25 -24.31 -3.70
C LEU A 156 17.92 -22.93 -3.82
N ALA A 157 17.71 -22.03 -2.85
CA ALA A 157 18.35 -20.72 -2.84
C ALA A 157 19.87 -20.80 -2.72
N HIS A 158 20.39 -21.77 -1.96
CA HIS A 158 21.83 -21.98 -1.78
C HIS A 158 22.47 -22.36 -3.11
N THR A 159 21.87 -23.34 -3.78
CA THR A 159 22.30 -23.81 -5.09
C THR A 159 22.18 -22.73 -6.15
N ALA A 160 21.15 -21.88 -6.07
CA ALA A 160 21.00 -20.74 -6.97
C ALA A 160 22.08 -19.67 -6.76
N GLY A 161 22.73 -19.62 -5.59
CA GLY A 161 23.87 -18.73 -5.34
C GLY A 161 23.59 -17.56 -4.38
N ALA A 162 22.58 -17.69 -3.50
CA ALA A 162 22.35 -16.75 -2.41
C ALA A 162 23.58 -16.66 -1.47
N SER A 163 23.91 -15.46 -1.01
CA SER A 163 25.10 -15.21 -0.18
C SER A 163 24.97 -15.76 1.24
N TYR A 164 23.79 -15.63 1.84
CA TYR A 164 23.51 -16.13 3.19
C TYR A 164 22.13 -16.76 3.27
N ILE A 165 22.06 -17.93 3.88
CA ILE A 165 20.81 -18.63 4.13
C ILE A 165 20.77 -19.08 5.57
N SER A 166 19.60 -18.99 6.18
CA SER A 166 19.37 -19.54 7.52
C SER A 166 17.99 -20.16 7.62
N ARG A 167 17.91 -21.34 8.21
CA ARG A 167 16.65 -21.97 8.61
C ARG A 167 16.57 -21.99 10.13
N VAL A 168 15.52 -21.40 10.67
CA VAL A 168 15.36 -21.22 12.13
C VAL A 168 13.95 -21.59 12.57
N MET A 169 13.83 -22.02 13.84
CA MET A 169 12.53 -22.12 14.48
C MET A 169 12.09 -20.71 14.90
N GLY A 170 10.87 -20.31 14.54
CA GLY A 170 10.23 -19.05 14.93
C GLY A 170 9.78 -19.00 16.38
N ILE A 171 10.48 -19.70 17.28
CA ILE A 171 10.23 -19.72 18.72
C ILE A 171 11.31 -18.89 19.39
N GLY A 172 10.89 -17.92 20.21
CA GLY A 172 11.81 -17.08 20.98
C GLY A 172 12.42 -15.94 20.18
N ASP A 173 13.68 -15.62 20.49
CA ASP A 173 14.42 -14.52 19.86
C ASP A 173 15.27 -15.04 18.69
N ILE A 174 14.97 -14.57 17.49
CA ILE A 174 15.72 -14.86 16.25
C ILE A 174 16.36 -13.60 15.67
N SER A 175 16.35 -12.48 16.42
CA SER A 175 16.81 -11.18 15.93
C SER A 175 18.28 -11.18 15.52
N ASP A 176 19.13 -11.99 16.17
CA ASP A 176 20.54 -12.13 15.78
C ASP A 176 20.70 -12.75 14.39
N LYS A 177 19.92 -13.78 14.06
CA LYS A 177 19.95 -14.43 12.74
C LYS A 177 19.43 -13.49 11.66
N LEU A 178 18.40 -12.73 11.97
CA LEU A 178 17.90 -11.67 11.09
C LEU A 178 18.93 -10.55 10.92
N ALA A 179 19.65 -10.16 11.96
CA ALA A 179 20.68 -9.12 11.90
C ALA A 179 21.86 -9.55 11.00
N VAL A 180 22.27 -10.82 11.06
CA VAL A 180 23.25 -11.37 10.10
C VAL A 180 22.70 -11.27 8.67
N ALA A 181 21.47 -11.75 8.42
CA ALA A 181 20.84 -11.67 7.10
C ALA A 181 20.72 -10.23 6.57
N PHE A 182 20.41 -9.27 7.44
CA PHE A 182 20.23 -7.88 7.07
C PHE A 182 21.55 -7.14 6.86
N SER A 183 22.64 -7.58 7.50
CA SER A 183 23.98 -7.00 7.30
C SER A 183 24.76 -7.66 6.16
N THR A 184 24.40 -8.88 5.74
CA THR A 184 25.00 -9.54 4.59
C THR A 184 24.78 -8.75 3.30
N LYS A 185 25.87 -8.56 2.54
CA LYS A 185 25.84 -8.00 1.19
C LYS A 185 25.49 -9.09 0.19
N GLY A 186 24.47 -8.85 -0.63
CA GLY A 186 23.95 -9.83 -1.58
C GLY A 186 22.62 -10.41 -1.13
N PHE A 187 22.17 -11.47 -1.81
CA PHE A 187 20.86 -12.05 -1.54
C PHE A 187 20.92 -12.91 -0.29
N SER A 188 20.02 -12.65 0.65
CA SER A 188 19.87 -13.46 1.86
C SER A 188 18.48 -14.07 1.96
N LEU A 189 18.37 -15.30 2.44
CA LEU A 189 17.09 -15.96 2.72
C LEU A 189 17.05 -16.49 4.15
N VAL A 190 16.01 -16.15 4.91
CA VAL A 190 15.76 -16.71 6.23
C VAL A 190 14.42 -17.42 6.22
N GLU A 191 14.43 -18.75 6.30
CA GLU A 191 13.22 -19.56 6.47
C GLU A 191 12.91 -19.70 7.96
N VAL A 192 11.82 -19.08 8.39
CA VAL A 192 11.36 -19.13 9.78
C VAL A 192 10.19 -20.10 9.88
N LEU A 193 10.43 -21.25 10.50
CA LEU A 193 9.43 -22.27 10.72
C LEU A 193 8.51 -21.87 11.88
N GLU A 194 7.21 -21.92 11.68
CA GLU A 194 6.17 -21.73 12.71
C GLU A 194 5.00 -22.69 12.47
N ILE A 195 3.98 -22.66 13.33
CA ILE A 195 2.75 -23.45 13.12
C ILE A 195 1.56 -22.51 13.20
N CYS A 196 0.73 -22.51 12.16
CA CYS A 196 -0.50 -21.73 12.15
C CYS A 196 -1.45 -22.21 13.27
N PRO A 197 -1.83 -21.35 14.25
CA PRO A 197 -2.71 -21.76 15.35
C PRO A 197 -4.15 -22.02 14.89
N SER A 198 -4.60 -21.36 13.82
CA SER A 198 -5.99 -21.44 13.35
C SER A 198 -6.31 -22.74 12.62
N TYR A 199 -5.34 -23.29 11.89
CA TYR A 199 -5.50 -24.49 11.07
C TYR A 199 -4.47 -25.57 11.42
N GLY A 200 -3.18 -25.24 11.37
CA GLY A 200 -2.07 -26.19 11.52
C GLY A 200 -2.12 -26.93 12.84
N MET A 201 -2.18 -26.21 13.97
CA MET A 201 -2.27 -26.81 15.31
C MET A 201 -3.56 -27.63 15.51
N LYS A 202 -4.68 -27.19 14.91
CA LYS A 202 -5.97 -27.88 15.07
C LYS A 202 -6.02 -29.20 14.31
N LEU A 203 -5.43 -29.24 13.11
CA LEU A 203 -5.43 -30.41 12.23
C LEU A 203 -4.29 -31.40 12.56
N ASN A 204 -3.28 -30.94 13.28
CA ASN A 204 -2.12 -31.72 13.69
C ASN A 204 -1.94 -31.67 15.22
N PRO A 205 -2.94 -32.12 16.01
CA PRO A 205 -2.89 -32.02 17.46
C PRO A 205 -1.68 -32.78 18.00
N ARG A 206 -1.03 -32.21 19.03
CA ARG A 206 0.14 -32.76 19.75
C ARG A 206 1.46 -32.82 18.97
N ARG A 207 1.50 -32.50 17.67
CA ARG A 207 2.77 -32.37 16.94
C ARG A 207 3.49 -31.09 17.36
N LYS A 208 4.73 -31.22 17.84
CA LYS A 208 5.57 -30.06 18.15
C LYS A 208 6.24 -29.54 16.89
N LEU A 209 6.59 -28.25 16.87
CA LEU A 209 7.31 -27.65 15.74
C LEU A 209 8.64 -28.36 15.47
N SER A 210 9.38 -28.72 16.52
CA SER A 210 10.64 -29.46 16.40
C SER A 210 10.47 -30.81 15.71
N GLU A 211 9.40 -31.54 16.04
CA GLU A 211 9.09 -32.85 15.44
C GLU A 211 8.69 -32.70 13.97
N ILE A 212 7.92 -31.66 13.64
CA ILE A 212 7.55 -31.35 12.25
C ILE A 212 8.80 -30.99 11.45
N ALA A 213 9.68 -30.14 12.00
CA ALA A 213 10.93 -29.75 11.36
C ALA A 213 11.83 -30.99 11.10
N GLU A 214 12.02 -31.85 12.09
CA GLU A 214 12.79 -33.09 11.95
C GLU A 214 12.17 -34.03 10.90
N SER A 215 10.86 -34.28 10.98
CA SER A 215 10.14 -35.15 10.04
C SER A 215 10.07 -34.60 8.61
N SER A 216 10.34 -33.32 8.40
CA SER A 216 10.37 -32.71 7.07
C SER A 216 11.58 -33.17 6.24
N GLY A 217 12.62 -33.72 6.89
CA GLY A 217 13.87 -34.13 6.25
C GLY A 217 14.76 -32.98 5.78
N LYS A 218 14.42 -31.73 6.15
CA LYS A 218 15.14 -30.53 5.77
C LYS A 218 16.13 -30.15 6.89
N GLU A 219 17.40 -29.92 6.53
CA GLU A 219 18.45 -29.60 7.52
C GLU A 219 18.22 -28.23 8.18
N MET A 220 18.40 -28.13 9.49
CA MET A 220 18.41 -26.85 10.20
C MET A 220 19.84 -26.28 10.19
N GLY A 221 20.02 -24.99 9.89
CA GLY A 221 21.36 -24.43 9.88
C GLY A 221 21.51 -23.12 9.12
N GLU A 222 22.76 -22.84 8.77
CA GLU A 222 23.18 -21.67 8.00
C GLU A 222 24.09 -22.11 6.86
N TRP A 223 23.92 -21.49 5.70
CA TRP A 223 24.73 -21.75 4.52
C TRP A 223 25.22 -20.42 3.94
N LEU A 224 26.45 -20.44 3.45
CA LEU A 224 27.14 -19.25 2.95
C LEU A 224 27.68 -19.51 1.56
N ASN A 225 27.50 -18.57 0.65
CA ASN A 225 28.25 -18.50 -0.60
C ASN A 225 29.06 -17.21 -0.63
N GLN A 226 30.36 -17.32 -0.93
CA GLN A 226 31.20 -16.13 -1.10
C GLN A 226 31.09 -15.62 -2.53
N ARG A 227 30.20 -14.65 -2.75
CA ARG A 227 30.01 -14.00 -4.05
C ARG A 227 29.73 -12.51 -3.87
N PRO A 228 30.31 -11.62 -4.68
CA PRO A 228 29.94 -10.21 -4.63
C PRO A 228 28.46 -10.02 -4.96
N PRO A 229 27.78 -9.03 -4.35
CA PRO A 229 26.42 -8.67 -4.74
C PRO A 229 26.42 -8.26 -6.21
N PHE A 230 25.31 -8.52 -6.90
CA PHE A 230 25.16 -8.01 -8.25
C PHE A 230 25.12 -6.49 -8.26
N SER A 231 25.90 -5.92 -9.16
CA SER A 231 25.88 -4.50 -9.48
C SER A 231 25.30 -4.38 -10.89
N PRO A 232 24.14 -3.72 -11.08
CA PRO A 232 23.69 -3.40 -12.42
C PRO A 232 24.77 -2.59 -13.12
N GLN A 233 25.15 -2.99 -14.33
CA GLN A 233 25.92 -2.09 -15.19
C GLN A 233 25.02 -0.89 -15.48
N GLN A 234 25.47 0.31 -15.15
CA GLN A 234 24.74 1.52 -15.54
C GLN A 234 24.66 1.54 -17.06
N GLY A 235 23.50 1.19 -17.60
CA GLY A 235 23.20 1.39 -19.01
C GLY A 235 23.23 2.88 -19.36
N ARG A 236 23.17 3.19 -20.66
CA ARG A 236 22.96 4.56 -21.13
C ARG A 236 21.71 5.12 -20.43
N LYS A 237 21.85 6.23 -19.70
CA LYS A 237 20.70 6.98 -19.18
C LYS A 237 19.80 7.32 -20.38
N SER A 238 18.63 6.69 -20.45
CA SER A 238 17.61 7.06 -21.42
C SER A 238 17.05 8.43 -21.04
N GLU A 239 16.89 9.30 -22.03
CA GLU A 239 16.13 10.55 -21.85
C GLU A 239 14.73 10.23 -21.33
N ASN A 240 14.21 11.05 -20.41
CA ASN A 240 12.88 10.86 -19.89
C ASN A 240 11.87 11.05 -21.04
N LEU A 241 11.06 10.04 -21.34
CA LEU A 241 10.07 10.12 -22.42
C LEU A 241 9.07 11.26 -22.19
N LEU A 242 8.85 11.66 -20.94
CA LEU A 242 7.99 12.78 -20.57
C LEU A 242 8.63 14.15 -20.82
N GLU A 243 9.96 14.26 -20.90
CA GLU A 243 10.63 15.53 -21.26
C GLU A 243 10.28 15.98 -22.69
N LYS A 244 9.87 15.03 -23.54
CA LYS A 244 9.48 15.29 -24.94
C LYS A 244 7.99 15.56 -25.12
N VAL A 245 7.21 15.51 -24.03
CA VAL A 245 5.78 15.77 -24.09
C VAL A 245 5.55 17.24 -23.79
N ASP A 246 4.96 17.96 -24.75
CA ASP A 246 4.61 19.36 -24.55
C ASP A 246 3.62 19.49 -23.38
N PRO A 247 3.87 20.41 -22.43
CA PRO A 247 2.93 20.65 -21.34
C PRO A 247 1.61 21.20 -21.90
N ILE A 248 0.51 20.91 -21.20
CA ILE A 248 -0.80 21.47 -21.56
C ILE A 248 -0.72 22.99 -21.44
N ALA A 249 -0.85 23.68 -22.58
CA ALA A 249 -0.85 25.13 -22.62
C ALA A 249 -2.00 25.69 -21.74
N PRO A 250 -1.70 26.53 -20.74
CA PRO A 250 -2.74 27.13 -19.91
C PRO A 250 -3.67 28.00 -20.77
N LYS A 251 -4.96 27.69 -20.74
CA LYS A 251 -6.02 28.50 -21.38
C LYS A 251 -6.67 29.47 -20.39
N PHE A 252 -6.53 29.21 -19.10
CA PHE A 252 -7.12 30.00 -18.02
C PHE A 252 -6.06 30.43 -17.00
N LYS A 253 -6.34 31.49 -16.24
CA LYS A 253 -5.47 31.93 -15.15
C LYS A 253 -5.88 31.22 -13.85
N SER A 254 -4.89 30.78 -13.08
CA SER A 254 -5.07 30.46 -11.66
C SER A 254 -4.37 31.51 -10.80
N TYR A 255 -4.95 31.78 -9.62
CA TYR A 255 -4.39 32.67 -8.60
C TYR A 255 -3.81 31.90 -7.41
N LEU A 256 -3.67 30.59 -7.53
CA LEU A 256 -3.22 29.72 -6.47
C LEU A 256 -1.72 29.94 -6.16
N LYS A 257 -1.40 30.37 -4.94
CA LYS A 257 -0.02 30.67 -4.52
C LYS A 257 0.71 29.50 -3.85
N LYS A 258 -0.03 28.54 -3.28
CA LYS A 258 0.50 27.39 -2.55
C LYS A 258 -0.29 26.13 -2.93
N THR A 259 0.31 24.96 -2.73
CA THR A 259 -0.43 23.70 -2.82
C THR A 259 -1.65 23.74 -1.92
N THR A 260 -2.81 23.37 -2.45
CA THR A 260 -4.08 23.33 -1.73
C THR A 260 -4.69 21.95 -1.90
N SER A 261 -5.03 21.34 -0.77
CA SER A 261 -5.54 19.98 -0.65
C SER A 261 -7.06 20.01 -0.45
N ILE A 262 -7.79 19.26 -1.29
CA ILE A 262 -9.24 19.24 -1.36
C ILE A 262 -9.73 17.80 -1.23
N ILE A 263 -10.67 17.55 -0.34
CA ILE A 263 -11.40 16.28 -0.26
C ILE A 263 -12.81 16.49 -0.76
N LEU A 264 -13.21 15.78 -1.82
CA LEU A 264 -14.59 15.70 -2.28
C LEU A 264 -15.18 14.38 -1.81
N SER A 265 -16.30 14.38 -1.09
CA SER A 265 -16.88 13.16 -0.55
C SER A 265 -18.40 13.14 -0.60
N GLY A 266 -18.94 11.99 -1.00
CA GLY A 266 -20.37 11.72 -1.08
C GLY A 266 -20.65 10.23 -1.11
N SER A 267 -21.83 9.82 -1.57
CA SER A 267 -22.18 8.39 -1.69
C SER A 267 -21.72 7.84 -3.04
N ALA A 268 -21.47 6.53 -3.09
CA ALA A 268 -21.16 5.82 -4.32
C ALA A 268 -22.30 6.00 -5.34
N GLY A 269 -21.96 6.29 -6.60
CA GLY A 269 -22.95 6.59 -7.64
C GLY A 269 -23.39 8.06 -7.72
N GLU A 270 -22.96 8.93 -6.79
CA GLU A 270 -23.29 10.37 -6.80
C GLU A 270 -22.27 11.25 -7.56
N GLY A 271 -21.47 10.63 -8.45
CA GLY A 271 -20.58 11.37 -9.36
C GLY A 271 -19.33 11.99 -8.74
N VAL A 272 -18.93 11.62 -7.51
CA VAL A 272 -17.76 12.21 -6.80
C VAL A 272 -16.47 12.17 -7.62
N GLN A 273 -16.13 11.00 -8.17
CA GLN A 273 -14.90 10.83 -8.97
C GLN A 273 -14.94 11.63 -10.28
N LEU A 274 -16.13 11.75 -10.90
CA LEU A 274 -16.32 12.55 -12.10
C LEU A 274 -16.15 14.04 -11.80
N ALA A 275 -16.77 14.53 -10.72
CA ALA A 275 -16.63 15.91 -10.28
C ALA A 275 -15.17 16.27 -9.97
N ALA A 276 -14.44 15.38 -9.29
CA ALA A 276 -13.01 15.52 -9.04
C ALA A 276 -12.18 15.57 -10.33
N ASN A 277 -12.49 14.72 -11.31
CA ASN A 277 -11.81 14.71 -12.60
C ASN A 277 -12.03 16.02 -13.37
N VAL A 278 -13.28 16.54 -13.39
CA VAL A 278 -13.59 17.85 -14.00
C VAL A 278 -12.80 18.98 -13.31
N LEU A 279 -12.73 18.97 -11.98
CA LEU A 279 -11.91 19.92 -11.21
C LEU A 279 -10.42 19.83 -11.59
N CYS A 280 -9.85 18.63 -11.61
CA CYS A 280 -8.44 18.40 -11.97
C CYS A 280 -8.12 18.87 -13.39
N LYS A 281 -8.95 18.53 -14.37
CA LYS A 281 -8.73 18.93 -15.76
C LYS A 281 -8.88 20.44 -15.95
N ALA A 282 -9.84 21.07 -15.28
CA ALA A 282 -9.97 22.53 -15.27
C ALA A 282 -8.74 23.20 -14.63
N ALA A 283 -8.21 22.64 -13.55
CA ALA A 283 -6.99 23.10 -12.90
C ALA A 283 -5.74 22.94 -13.80
N MET A 284 -5.60 21.80 -14.51
CA MET A 284 -4.53 21.58 -15.49
C MET A 284 -4.59 22.62 -16.63
N ARG A 285 -5.78 22.91 -17.15
CA ARG A 285 -6.01 23.98 -18.13
C ARG A 285 -5.75 25.38 -17.59
N SER A 286 -5.63 25.52 -16.27
CA SER A 286 -5.27 26.75 -15.57
C SER A 286 -3.77 26.79 -15.19
N GLY A 287 -2.97 25.85 -15.70
CA GLY A 287 -1.52 25.79 -15.49
C GLY A 287 -1.08 25.18 -14.16
N LEU A 288 -1.95 24.43 -13.47
CA LEU A 288 -1.64 23.80 -12.19
C LEU A 288 -1.20 22.34 -12.38
N SER A 289 -0.24 21.92 -11.57
CA SER A 289 0.03 20.50 -11.32
C SER A 289 -1.05 19.92 -10.42
N ILE A 290 -1.50 18.70 -10.71
CA ILE A 290 -2.59 18.06 -9.99
C ILE A 290 -2.23 16.64 -9.56
N THR A 291 -2.85 16.17 -8.48
CA THR A 291 -2.94 14.75 -8.16
C THR A 291 -4.37 14.43 -7.77
N GLN A 292 -4.91 13.29 -8.24
CA GLN A 292 -6.21 12.78 -7.83
C GLN A 292 -6.06 11.34 -7.33
N LYS A 293 -6.59 11.06 -6.14
CA LYS A 293 -6.71 9.70 -5.60
C LYS A 293 -8.17 9.40 -5.24
N GLY A 294 -8.72 8.36 -5.84
CA GLY A 294 -10.05 7.85 -5.51
C GLY A 294 -9.99 6.85 -4.35
N SER A 295 -10.97 6.90 -3.45
CA SER A 295 -11.21 5.90 -2.42
C SER A 295 -12.70 5.58 -2.38
N TYR A 296 -13.02 4.29 -2.50
CA TYR A 296 -14.38 3.76 -2.45
C TYR A 296 -14.31 2.25 -2.12
N PRO A 297 -15.37 1.67 -1.54
CA PRO A 297 -15.45 0.23 -1.31
C PRO A 297 -15.32 -0.59 -2.60
N VAL A 298 -14.89 -1.85 -2.47
CA VAL A 298 -14.83 -2.80 -3.59
C VAL A 298 -16.21 -3.15 -4.16
N THR A 299 -17.28 -2.90 -3.40
CA THR A 299 -18.67 -3.08 -3.82
C THR A 299 -19.14 -1.88 -4.64
N VAL A 300 -19.47 -2.11 -5.91
CA VAL A 300 -19.94 -1.06 -6.82
C VAL A 300 -21.27 -0.48 -6.35
N GLY A 301 -21.35 0.85 -6.24
CA GLY A 301 -22.60 1.58 -6.02
C GLY A 301 -23.11 1.61 -4.57
N VAL A 302 -22.33 1.12 -3.59
CA VAL A 302 -22.71 1.12 -2.17
C VAL A 302 -21.64 1.76 -1.31
N GLY A 303 -22.05 2.55 -0.32
CA GLY A 303 -21.17 3.19 0.66
C GLY A 303 -20.61 4.52 0.16
N PHE A 304 -19.46 4.92 0.69
CA PHE A 304 -18.85 6.20 0.38
C PHE A 304 -18.12 6.22 -0.97
N SER A 305 -17.99 7.40 -1.54
CA SER A 305 -16.98 7.71 -2.55
C SER A 305 -16.27 9.00 -2.14
N THR A 306 -14.94 8.94 -2.08
CA THR A 306 -14.09 10.08 -1.72
C THR A 306 -13.01 10.27 -2.79
N ALA A 307 -12.78 11.50 -3.19
CA ALA A 307 -11.66 11.90 -4.03
C ALA A 307 -10.77 12.88 -3.27
N GLU A 308 -9.49 12.54 -3.15
CA GLU A 308 -8.45 13.40 -2.61
C GLU A 308 -7.74 14.09 -3.78
N VAL A 309 -7.75 15.42 -3.79
CA VAL A 309 -7.20 16.26 -4.86
C VAL A 309 -6.18 17.22 -4.28
N ASN A 310 -4.98 17.29 -4.87
CA ASN A 310 -4.05 18.39 -4.61
C ASN A 310 -3.92 19.22 -5.88
N LEU A 311 -4.02 20.54 -5.73
CA LEU A 311 -3.78 21.51 -6.79
C LEU A 311 -2.54 22.33 -6.39
N SER A 312 -1.58 22.52 -7.30
CA SER A 312 -0.36 23.27 -6.99
C SER A 312 0.17 24.06 -8.19
N PRO A 313 0.71 25.27 -7.99
CA PRO A 313 1.46 25.98 -9.03
C PRO A 313 2.86 25.38 -9.26
N ARG A 314 3.24 24.32 -8.54
CA ARG A 314 4.52 23.62 -8.64
C ARG A 314 4.30 22.11 -8.71
N GLU A 315 5.32 21.38 -9.14
CA GLU A 315 5.29 19.92 -9.17
C GLU A 315 4.98 19.33 -7.78
N ILE A 316 4.19 18.24 -7.76
CA ILE A 316 3.72 17.58 -6.54
C ILE A 316 4.48 16.27 -6.36
N HIS A 317 5.37 16.21 -5.37
CA HIS A 317 6.14 15.01 -5.06
C HIS A 317 5.51 14.12 -3.97
N PHE A 318 4.50 14.62 -3.26
CA PHE A 318 3.75 13.85 -2.26
C PHE A 318 2.26 14.19 -2.36
N HIS A 319 1.43 13.18 -2.62
CA HIS A 319 0.00 13.35 -2.85
C HIS A 319 -0.87 13.13 -1.60
N GLY A 320 -0.28 12.70 -0.47
CA GLY A 320 -1.05 12.30 0.71
C GLY A 320 -1.67 13.49 1.44
N ILE A 321 -2.94 13.38 1.83
CA ILE A 321 -3.67 14.43 2.58
C ILE A 321 -3.95 13.93 3.99
N ALA A 322 -3.15 14.38 4.97
CA ALA A 322 -3.38 14.06 6.38
C ALA A 322 -4.43 14.98 7.02
N VAL A 323 -4.32 16.29 6.77
CA VAL A 323 -5.29 17.32 7.14
C VAL A 323 -5.55 18.18 5.90
N PRO A 324 -6.78 18.21 5.38
CA PRO A 324 -7.11 18.95 4.16
C PRO A 324 -7.24 20.45 4.39
N ASP A 325 -6.97 21.27 3.36
CA ASP A 325 -7.28 22.70 3.35
C ASP A 325 -8.78 22.94 3.09
N MET A 326 -9.41 22.08 2.28
CA MET A 326 -10.83 22.16 1.97
C MET A 326 -11.48 20.78 1.95
N VAL A 327 -12.70 20.68 2.48
CA VAL A 327 -13.51 19.46 2.40
C VAL A 327 -14.89 19.82 1.86
N VAL A 328 -15.38 19.01 0.94
CA VAL A 328 -16.74 19.08 0.41
C VAL A 328 -17.47 17.78 0.73
N VAL A 329 -18.62 17.87 1.38
CA VAL A 329 -19.42 16.72 1.80
C VAL A 329 -20.85 16.86 1.31
N THR A 330 -21.28 15.95 0.44
CA THR A 330 -22.63 15.99 -0.18
C THR A 330 -23.58 14.89 0.31
N SER A 331 -23.12 13.99 1.18
CA SER A 331 -23.95 12.90 1.72
C SER A 331 -23.46 12.41 3.10
N ALA A 332 -24.34 11.68 3.79
CA ALA A 332 -24.03 11.07 5.09
C ALA A 332 -22.90 10.02 5.01
N ASP A 333 -22.83 9.21 3.94
CA ASP A 333 -21.74 8.25 3.75
C ASP A 333 -20.39 8.95 3.62
N GLY A 334 -20.35 10.04 2.85
CA GLY A 334 -19.15 10.85 2.68
C GLY A 334 -18.72 11.52 3.99
N LEU A 335 -19.68 12.02 4.76
CA LEU A 335 -19.44 12.59 6.08
C LEU A 335 -18.86 11.56 7.04
N ALA A 336 -19.48 10.38 7.13
CA ALA A 336 -19.05 9.30 8.00
C ALA A 336 -17.60 8.86 7.70
N HIS A 337 -17.24 8.76 6.42
CA HIS A 337 -15.88 8.38 6.01
C HIS A 337 -14.82 9.43 6.38
N ASN A 338 -15.14 10.73 6.30
CA ASN A 338 -14.17 11.82 6.48
C ASN A 338 -14.27 12.54 7.83
N LYS A 339 -15.18 12.14 8.72
CA LYS A 339 -15.42 12.78 10.04
C LYS A 339 -14.14 13.01 10.83
N GLN A 340 -13.25 12.02 10.89
CA GLN A 340 -11.98 12.13 11.63
C GLN A 340 -10.99 13.12 11.01
N ARG A 341 -11.01 13.31 9.68
CA ARG A 341 -10.13 14.28 9.01
C ARG A 341 -10.66 15.69 9.17
N ILE A 342 -11.99 15.85 9.08
CA ILE A 342 -12.67 17.13 9.32
C ILE A 342 -12.40 17.62 10.75
N ALA A 343 -12.51 16.73 11.74
CA ALA A 343 -12.21 17.07 13.14
C ALA A 343 -10.77 17.52 13.41
N LYS A 344 -9.82 17.20 12.52
CA LYS A 344 -8.42 17.63 12.64
C LYS A 344 -8.14 18.99 11.99
N MET A 345 -9.06 19.52 11.18
CA MET A 345 -8.88 20.81 10.52
C MET A 345 -8.83 21.93 11.56
N GLN A 346 -7.85 22.84 11.41
CA GLN A 346 -7.66 24.03 12.27
C GLN A 346 -7.96 25.34 11.52
N GLY A 347 -8.43 25.23 10.28
CA GLY A 347 -8.70 26.34 9.37
C GLY A 347 -9.08 25.80 7.99
N GLY A 348 -9.16 26.68 6.99
CA GLY A 348 -9.64 26.30 5.67
C GLY A 348 -11.17 26.24 5.60
N PHE A 349 -11.73 25.46 4.69
CA PHE A 349 -13.17 25.44 4.42
C PHE A 349 -13.80 24.05 4.49
N LEU A 350 -14.96 23.95 5.16
CA LEU A 350 -15.86 22.81 5.07
C LEU A 350 -17.12 23.25 4.32
N PHE A 351 -17.26 22.79 3.07
CA PHE A 351 -18.50 22.88 2.32
C PHE A 351 -19.34 21.64 2.64
N ILE A 352 -20.52 21.81 3.18
CA ILE A 352 -21.37 20.70 3.62
C ILE A 352 -22.80 20.90 3.13
N ASP A 353 -23.40 19.81 2.66
CA ASP A 353 -24.81 19.84 2.28
C ASP A 353 -25.69 20.17 3.50
N GLU A 354 -26.66 21.06 3.31
CA GLU A 354 -27.49 21.57 4.41
C GLU A 354 -28.32 20.50 5.12
N SER A 355 -28.54 19.34 4.48
CA SER A 355 -29.26 18.21 5.09
C SER A 355 -28.44 17.46 6.14
N LEU A 356 -27.15 17.79 6.31
CA LEU A 356 -26.22 17.06 7.17
C LEU A 356 -25.89 17.82 8.45
N GLU A 357 -25.68 17.07 9.52
CA GLU A 357 -25.19 17.63 10.79
C GLU A 357 -23.70 17.98 10.68
N VAL A 358 -23.35 19.21 11.02
CA VAL A 358 -21.97 19.71 10.97
C VAL A 358 -21.14 19.04 12.06
N PRO A 359 -20.06 18.31 11.72
CA PRO A 359 -19.18 17.72 12.72
C PRO A 359 -18.29 18.80 13.38
N PRO A 360 -17.70 18.53 14.56
CA PRO A 360 -16.69 19.42 15.14
C PRO A 360 -15.54 19.68 14.15
N THR A 361 -15.17 20.95 13.96
CA THR A 361 -14.09 21.37 13.06
C THR A 361 -13.59 22.76 13.44
N GLY A 362 -12.32 23.06 13.17
CA GLY A 362 -11.77 24.42 13.20
C GLY A 362 -11.84 25.14 11.84
N ALA A 363 -12.40 24.52 10.82
CA ALA A 363 -12.58 25.12 9.50
C ALA A 363 -13.78 26.08 9.45
N GLU A 364 -13.77 27.03 8.51
CA GLU A 364 -14.93 27.85 8.19
C GLU A 364 -15.99 26.97 7.51
N VAL A 365 -17.20 26.93 8.07
CA VAL A 365 -18.28 26.06 7.59
C VAL A 365 -19.20 26.83 6.65
N ILE A 366 -19.39 26.30 5.45
CA ILE A 366 -20.30 26.82 4.44
C ILE A 366 -21.35 25.75 4.14
N CYS A 367 -22.56 25.95 4.65
CA CYS A 367 -23.71 25.11 4.37
C CYS A 367 -24.42 25.56 3.10
N HIS A 368 -24.80 24.61 2.23
CA HIS A 368 -25.57 24.90 1.01
C HIS A 368 -26.40 23.68 0.60
N ASP A 369 -27.54 23.88 -0.05
CA ASP A 369 -28.29 22.80 -0.70
C ASP A 369 -27.56 22.32 -1.97
N PHE A 370 -26.71 21.30 -1.84
CA PHE A 370 -26.08 20.67 -3.00
C PHE A 370 -26.98 19.60 -3.60
N ARG A 371 -27.77 18.92 -2.76
CA ARG A 371 -28.64 17.81 -3.16
C ARG A 371 -29.93 18.25 -3.86
N GLY A 372 -30.31 19.53 -3.80
CA GLY A 372 -31.41 20.12 -4.56
C GLY A 372 -31.26 19.96 -6.08
N MET A 373 -30.02 19.81 -6.58
CA MET A 373 -29.74 19.46 -7.98
C MET A 373 -29.93 17.97 -8.33
N GLY A 374 -30.36 17.17 -7.34
CA GLY A 374 -30.42 15.72 -7.37
C GLY A 374 -29.12 15.08 -6.91
N ALA A 375 -29.24 13.96 -6.20
CA ALA A 375 -28.12 13.20 -5.61
C ALA A 375 -26.96 12.95 -6.58
N ARG A 376 -27.26 12.60 -7.84
CA ARG A 376 -26.24 12.32 -8.88
C ARG A 376 -25.43 13.54 -9.31
N ASN A 377 -25.95 14.75 -9.08
CA ASN A 377 -25.35 16.00 -9.52
C ASN A 377 -24.81 16.85 -8.35
N ALA A 378 -25.07 16.46 -7.11
CA ALA A 378 -24.62 17.19 -5.93
C ALA A 378 -23.11 17.43 -5.94
N SER A 379 -22.33 16.38 -6.24
CA SER A 379 -20.87 16.45 -6.30
C SER A 379 -20.38 17.46 -7.35
N ILE A 380 -20.91 17.43 -8.57
CA ILE A 380 -20.45 18.36 -9.62
C ILE A 380 -20.84 19.79 -9.29
N PHE A 381 -22.05 20.02 -8.78
CA PHE A 381 -22.49 21.36 -8.40
C PHE A 381 -21.65 21.92 -7.26
N SER A 382 -21.32 21.10 -6.25
CA SER A 382 -20.46 21.50 -5.15
C SER A 382 -19.05 21.94 -5.61
N VAL A 383 -18.52 21.36 -6.68
CA VAL A 383 -17.23 21.78 -7.29
C VAL A 383 -17.34 23.18 -7.90
N PHE A 384 -18.44 23.48 -8.60
CA PHE A 384 -18.68 24.82 -9.14
C PHE A 384 -18.85 25.85 -8.02
N PHE A 385 -19.61 25.51 -6.98
CA PHE A 385 -19.83 26.38 -5.84
C PHE A 385 -18.52 26.66 -5.08
N LEU A 386 -17.71 25.62 -4.86
CA LEU A 386 -16.38 25.75 -4.26
C LEU A 386 -15.48 26.66 -5.12
N ALA A 387 -15.44 26.47 -6.43
CA ALA A 387 -14.66 27.31 -7.33
C ALA A 387 -15.12 28.78 -7.28
N LEU A 388 -16.43 29.02 -7.26
CA LEU A 388 -17.02 30.35 -7.14
C LEU A 388 -16.65 31.03 -5.82
N LYS A 389 -16.77 30.32 -4.68
CA LYS A 389 -16.53 30.89 -3.35
C LYS A 389 -15.05 31.13 -3.06
N THR A 390 -14.17 30.27 -3.56
CA THR A 390 -12.75 30.31 -3.21
C THR A 390 -11.87 30.97 -4.27
N GLY A 391 -12.33 31.03 -5.52
CA GLY A 391 -11.56 31.54 -6.65
C GLY A 391 -10.31 30.71 -6.99
N ILE A 392 -10.18 29.48 -6.48
CA ILE A 392 -8.99 28.64 -6.71
C ILE A 392 -8.79 28.33 -8.20
N ILE A 393 -9.90 28.22 -8.93
CA ILE A 393 -9.97 28.09 -10.39
C ILE A 393 -11.21 28.84 -10.89
N SER A 394 -11.23 29.22 -12.17
CA SER A 394 -12.40 29.88 -12.76
C SER A 394 -13.52 28.88 -13.07
N THR A 395 -14.77 29.30 -12.85
CA THR A 395 -15.95 28.52 -13.26
C THR A 395 -16.03 28.36 -14.78
N GLU A 396 -15.49 29.32 -15.54
CA GLU A 396 -15.33 29.22 -16.99
C GLU A 396 -14.48 28.01 -17.40
N SER A 397 -13.37 27.75 -16.68
CA SER A 397 -12.51 26.59 -16.95
C SER A 397 -13.24 25.27 -16.68
N LEU A 398 -14.10 25.22 -15.66
CA LEU A 398 -14.96 24.06 -15.39
C LEU A 398 -15.96 23.84 -16.53
N PHE A 399 -16.67 24.87 -16.97
CA PHE A 399 -17.60 24.76 -18.10
C PHE A 399 -16.90 24.33 -19.38
N LYS A 400 -15.72 24.91 -19.68
CA LYS A 400 -14.94 24.53 -20.86
C LYS A 400 -14.47 23.09 -20.80
N THR A 401 -14.12 22.61 -19.61
CA THR A 401 -13.75 21.21 -19.39
C THR A 401 -14.94 20.29 -19.66
N ILE A 402 -16.14 20.61 -19.15
CA ILE A 402 -17.34 19.82 -19.42
C ILE A 402 -17.64 19.73 -20.92
N GLU A 403 -17.50 20.85 -21.64
CA GLU A 403 -17.72 20.92 -23.08
C GLU A 403 -16.72 20.05 -23.85
N GLU A 404 -15.42 20.25 -23.64
CA GLU A 404 -14.36 19.54 -24.37
C GLU A 404 -14.30 18.03 -24.03
N GLU A 405 -14.81 17.63 -22.88
CA GLU A 405 -14.91 16.21 -22.47
C GLU A 405 -16.21 15.54 -22.95
N GLY A 406 -17.09 16.25 -23.67
CA GLY A 406 -18.36 15.70 -24.14
C GLY A 406 -19.32 15.34 -23.00
N LEU A 407 -19.25 16.06 -21.87
CA LEU A 407 -20.07 15.81 -20.68
C LEU A 407 -21.32 16.69 -20.62
N SER A 408 -21.49 17.63 -21.55
CA SER A 408 -22.58 18.61 -21.56
C SER A 408 -23.98 17.99 -21.51
N GLU A 409 -24.21 16.85 -22.18
CA GLU A 409 -25.50 16.16 -22.18
C GLU A 409 -25.74 15.32 -20.91
N LYS A 410 -24.66 14.95 -20.21
CA LYS A 410 -24.70 14.09 -19.02
C LYS A 410 -24.83 14.88 -17.72
N LEU A 411 -24.49 16.16 -17.75
CA LEU A 411 -24.45 17.04 -16.59
C LEU A 411 -25.49 18.16 -16.73
N PRO A 412 -26.09 18.64 -15.63
CA PRO A 412 -27.14 19.65 -15.68
C PRO A 412 -26.59 21.08 -15.87
N VAL A 413 -25.85 21.32 -16.96
CA VAL A 413 -25.07 22.55 -17.20
C VAL A 413 -25.92 23.82 -17.10
N ALA A 414 -27.11 23.84 -17.70
CA ALA A 414 -28.01 25.00 -17.65
C ALA A 414 -28.44 25.32 -16.21
N LYS A 415 -28.87 24.30 -15.45
CA LYS A 415 -29.27 24.45 -14.05
C LYS A 415 -28.09 24.91 -13.17
N ILE A 416 -26.87 24.41 -13.42
CA ILE A 416 -25.68 24.86 -12.69
C ILE A 416 -25.44 26.35 -12.95
N LYS A 417 -25.56 26.83 -14.19
CA LYS A 417 -25.39 28.25 -14.51
C LYS A 417 -26.41 29.12 -13.79
N GLU A 418 -27.68 28.73 -13.81
CA GLU A 418 -28.76 29.44 -13.12
C GLU A 418 -28.50 29.50 -11.61
N ALA A 419 -28.13 28.38 -11.00
CA ALA A 419 -27.88 28.26 -9.57
C ALA A 419 -26.63 29.00 -9.08
N LEU A 420 -25.67 29.33 -9.95
CA LEU A 420 -24.47 30.10 -9.57
C LEU A 420 -24.70 31.62 -9.59
N VAL A 421 -25.80 32.08 -10.20
CA VAL A 421 -26.15 33.50 -10.32
C VAL A 421 -27.20 33.91 -9.28
N ALA A 422 -28.00 32.96 -8.81
CA ALA A 422 -28.87 33.09 -7.64
C ALA A 422 -28.07 33.14 -6.34
#